data_AF-A0A3N5KFF2-F1
#
_entry.id   AF-A0A3N5KFF2-F1
#
_cell.length_a   1.000
_cell.length_b   1.000
_cell.length_c   1.000
_cell.angle_alpha   90.00
_cell.angle_beta   90.00
_cell.angle_gamma   90.00
#
_symmetry.space_group_name_H-M   'P 1'
#
loop_
_entity.id
_entity.type
_entity.pdbx_description
1 polymer ?
#
loop_
_entity_poly.entity_id
_entity_poly.type
_entity_poly.pdbx_seq_one_letter_code
_entity_poly.pdbx_strand_id
1 'polypeptide(L)'
;MASKEKEKKEPMAPLKVWLPAVALGWLIPGGGHFLLKRRGRGALLLFSVASMFLLGIMLRGVLFEPKTGDLLATIIYCGGFLGDLASGVFYLLTVWLGYAQPDVAGFGHDYGTKFLVTAGLLNVLAMVDAYEIAAGKKS
;
A
#
# COMPACT_ATOMS: atom_id res chain seq x y z
N MET A 1 4.66 -8.57 -41.29
CA MET A 1 3.56 -7.85 -40.61
C MET A 1 3.07 -8.76 -39.49
N ALA A 2 3.48 -8.49 -38.25
CA ALA A 2 3.09 -9.31 -37.10
C ALA A 2 1.67 -8.90 -36.67
N SER A 3 0.75 -9.86 -36.73
CA SER A 3 -0.62 -9.71 -36.25
C SER A 3 -0.62 -9.30 -34.78
N LYS A 4 -1.14 -8.10 -34.50
CA LYS A 4 -1.51 -7.67 -33.15
C LYS A 4 -2.66 -8.57 -32.69
N GLU A 5 -2.33 -9.60 -31.92
CA GLU A 5 -3.32 -10.38 -31.19
C GLU A 5 -4.05 -9.42 -30.24
N LYS A 6 -5.31 -9.14 -30.53
CA LYS A 6 -6.16 -8.29 -29.67
C LYS A 6 -6.42 -9.08 -28.41
N GLU A 7 -5.64 -8.79 -27.37
CA GLU A 7 -5.83 -9.26 -26.02
C GLU A 7 -7.30 -9.07 -25.62
N LYS A 8 -8.04 -10.17 -25.48
CA LYS A 8 -9.45 -10.19 -25.15
C LYS A 8 -9.59 -9.69 -23.71
N LYS A 9 -9.77 -8.38 -23.53
CA LYS A 9 -10.02 -7.76 -22.21
C LYS A 9 -11.19 -8.50 -21.56
N GLU A 10 -10.89 -9.32 -20.56
CA GLU A 10 -11.90 -9.97 -19.76
C GLU A 10 -12.85 -8.90 -19.19
N PRO A 11 -14.17 -9.12 -19.24
CA PRO A 11 -15.12 -8.14 -18.71
C PRO A 11 -14.78 -7.89 -17.23
N MET A 12 -14.51 -6.63 -16.88
CA MET A 12 -14.25 -6.25 -15.49
C MET A 12 -15.46 -6.65 -14.63
N ALA A 13 -15.19 -7.31 -13.50
CA ALA A 13 -16.22 -7.61 -12.52
C ALA A 13 -16.92 -6.32 -12.08
N PRO A 14 -18.25 -6.36 -11.83
CA PRO A 14 -19.00 -5.16 -11.48
C PRO A 14 -18.42 -4.49 -10.23
N LEU A 15 -18.28 -3.16 -10.29
CA LEU A 15 -17.69 -2.31 -9.22
C LEU A 15 -18.18 -2.67 -7.82
N LYS A 16 -19.48 -2.95 -7.68
CA LYS A 16 -20.11 -3.28 -6.40
C LYS A 16 -19.54 -4.54 -5.72
N VAL A 17 -18.92 -5.44 -6.48
CA VAL A 17 -18.41 -6.72 -5.96
C VAL A 17 -17.01 -6.54 -5.36
N TRP A 18 -16.11 -5.83 -6.05
CA TRP A 18 -14.72 -5.72 -5.63
C TRP A 18 -14.40 -4.43 -4.86
N LEU A 19 -15.14 -3.34 -5.10
CA LEU A 19 -14.87 -2.04 -4.47
C LEU A 19 -14.89 -2.10 -2.94
N PRO A 20 -15.85 -2.79 -2.26
CA PRO A 20 -15.83 -2.89 -0.81
C PRO A 20 -14.59 -3.63 -0.28
N ALA A 21 -14.14 -4.68 -0.99
CA ALA A 21 -12.96 -5.45 -0.59
C ALA A 21 -11.68 -4.62 -0.74
N VAL A 22 -11.54 -3.87 -1.84
CA VAL A 22 -10.40 -2.99 -2.07
C VAL A 22 -10.39 -1.81 -1.10
N ALA A 23 -11.54 -1.15 -0.89
CA ALA A 23 -11.63 -0.02 0.03
C ALA A 23 -11.32 -0.42 1.48
N LEU A 24 -11.82 -1.58 1.94
CA LEU A 24 -11.47 -2.10 3.25
C LEU A 24 -10.02 -2.57 3.33
N GLY A 25 -9.48 -3.14 2.25
CA GLY A 25 -8.06 -3.53 2.17
C GLY A 25 -7.12 -2.34 2.19
N TRP A 26 -7.50 -1.22 1.57
CA TRP A 26 -6.77 0.04 1.68
C TRP A 26 -6.76 0.53 3.12
N LEU A 27 -7.96 0.65 3.73
CA LEU A 27 -8.10 1.24 5.05
C LEU A 27 -7.43 0.40 6.13
N ILE A 28 -7.72 -0.90 6.17
CA ILE A 28 -7.14 -1.84 7.13
C ILE A 28 -6.34 -2.86 6.33
N PRO A 29 -5.01 -2.92 6.49
CA PRO A 29 -4.21 -3.91 5.80
C PRO A 29 -4.75 -5.34 6.01
N GLY A 30 -5.06 -6.04 4.93
CA GLY A 30 -5.72 -7.36 4.95
C GLY A 30 -7.25 -7.36 5.18
N GLY A 31 -7.88 -6.19 5.36
CA GLY A 31 -9.31 -5.98 5.56
C GLY A 31 -10.19 -6.58 4.46
N GLY A 32 -9.77 -6.43 3.20
CA GLY A 32 -10.45 -7.03 2.05
C GLY A 32 -10.54 -8.56 2.14
N HIS A 33 -9.47 -9.22 2.60
CA HIS A 33 -9.46 -10.68 2.76
C HIS A 33 -10.33 -11.16 3.91
N PHE A 34 -10.48 -10.35 4.96
CA PHE A 34 -11.42 -10.65 6.04
C PHE A 34 -12.87 -10.60 5.54
N LEU A 35 -13.22 -9.60 4.71
CA LEU A 35 -14.54 -9.51 4.07
C LEU A 35 -14.80 -10.72 3.15
N LEU A 36 -13.78 -11.14 2.40
CA LEU A 36 -13.83 -12.30 1.51
C LEU A 36 -13.70 -13.66 2.24
N LYS A 37 -13.77 -13.68 3.58
CA LYS A 37 -13.66 -14.87 4.46
C LYS A 37 -12.32 -15.63 4.36
N ARG A 38 -11.28 -15.04 3.76
CA ARG A 38 -9.92 -15.58 3.67
C ARG A 38 -9.06 -15.12 4.84
N ARG A 39 -9.48 -15.47 6.06
CA ARG A 39 -8.87 -14.97 7.33
C ARG A 39 -7.37 -15.23 7.44
N GLY A 40 -6.89 -16.39 6.99
CA GLY A 40 -5.46 -16.72 7.05
C GLY A 40 -4.60 -15.78 6.22
N ARG A 41 -5.01 -15.49 4.98
CA ARG A 41 -4.31 -14.53 4.11
C ARG A 41 -4.38 -13.11 4.67
N GLY A 42 -5.56 -12.70 5.13
CA GLY A 42 -5.75 -11.39 5.76
C GLY A 42 -4.86 -11.18 6.98
N ALA A 43 -4.76 -12.18 7.86
CA ALA A 43 -3.90 -12.12 9.04
C ALA A 43 -2.41 -12.07 8.68
N LEU A 44 -1.97 -12.86 7.70
CA LEU A 44 -0.58 -12.84 7.22
C LEU A 44 -0.21 -11.47 6.63
N LEU A 45 -1.09 -10.90 5.79
CA LEU A 45 -0.87 -9.59 5.18
C LEU A 45 -0.87 -8.48 6.21
N LEU A 46 -1.84 -8.50 7.15
CA LEU A 46 -1.88 -7.56 8.26
C LEU A 46 -0.57 -7.61 9.06
N PHE A 47 -0.11 -8.81 9.42
CA PHE A 47 1.13 -8.99 10.18
C PHE A 47 2.35 -8.48 9.40
N SER A 48 2.47 -8.82 8.11
CA SER A 48 3.58 -8.38 7.27
C SER A 48 3.61 -6.86 7.08
N VAL A 49 2.46 -6.25 6.78
CA VAL A 49 2.38 -4.77 6.63
C VAL A 49 2.65 -4.08 7.97
N ALA A 50 2.03 -4.56 9.06
CA ALA A 50 2.22 -3.98 10.39
C ALA A 50 3.68 -4.08 10.85
N SER A 51 4.33 -5.22 10.66
CA SER A 51 5.74 -5.39 11.04
C SER A 51 6.66 -4.47 10.24
N MET A 52 6.49 -4.37 8.91
CA MET A 52 7.25 -3.42 8.10
C MET A 52 7.03 -1.97 8.57
N PHE A 53 5.77 -1.59 8.81
CA PHE A 53 5.45 -0.23 9.24
C PHE A 53 6.02 0.08 10.63
N LEU A 54 5.85 -0.82 11.60
CA LEU A 54 6.37 -0.66 12.96
C LEU A 54 7.89 -0.57 12.96
N LEU A 55 8.58 -1.41 12.20
CA LEU A 55 10.04 -1.31 12.04
C LEU A 55 10.45 0.03 11.42
N GLY A 56 9.69 0.53 10.44
CA GLY A 56 9.90 1.85 9.87
C GLY A 56 9.83 2.98 10.91
N ILE A 57 8.81 2.95 11.78
CA ILE A 57 8.66 3.90 12.88
C ILE A 57 9.74 3.74 13.95
N MET A 58 10.10 2.50 14.33
CA MET A 58 11.16 2.22 15.32
C MET A 58 12.53 2.72 14.85
N LEU A 59 12.79 2.66 13.54
CA LEU A 59 13.98 3.19 12.91
C LEU A 59 13.91 4.70 12.62
N ARG A 60 12.85 5.36 13.09
CA ARG A 60 12.61 6.80 12.92
C ARG A 60 12.54 7.22 11.45
N GLY A 61 11.96 6.37 10.61
CA GLY A 61 11.72 6.67 9.21
C GLY A 61 10.90 7.96 9.03
N VAL A 62 11.18 8.67 7.94
CA VAL A 62 10.52 9.92 7.56
C VAL A 62 9.36 9.57 6.64
N LEU A 63 8.20 10.16 6.88
CA LEU A 63 7.07 10.08 5.96
C LEU A 63 7.27 11.11 4.85
N PHE A 64 7.07 10.71 3.60
CA PHE A 64 7.19 11.61 2.47
C PHE A 64 6.06 12.63 2.48
N GLU A 65 6.41 13.90 2.31
CA GLU A 65 5.45 14.97 2.06
C GLU A 65 5.43 15.31 0.57
N PRO A 66 4.25 15.59 -0.03
CA PRO A 66 4.17 16.00 -1.42
C PRO A 66 4.98 17.28 -1.64
N LYS A 67 6.07 17.16 -2.41
CA LYS A 67 6.90 18.29 -2.83
C LYS A 67 6.95 18.31 -4.34
N THR A 68 6.58 19.45 -4.91
CA THR A 68 6.64 19.69 -6.36
C THR A 68 7.84 20.58 -6.65
N GLY A 69 8.73 20.12 -7.51
CA GLY A 69 9.96 20.80 -7.88
C GLY A 69 10.40 20.37 -9.28
N ASP A 70 11.65 19.90 -9.40
CA ASP A 70 12.10 19.19 -10.59
C ASP A 70 11.42 17.83 -10.74
N LEU A 71 11.51 17.23 -11.94
CA LEU A 71 10.80 16.00 -12.28
C LEU A 71 11.20 14.84 -11.33
N LEU A 72 12.49 14.73 -11.00
CA LEU A 72 12.99 13.66 -10.14
C LEU A 72 12.47 13.82 -8.71
N ALA A 73 12.57 15.00 -8.13
CA ALA A 73 12.02 15.25 -6.79
C ALA A 73 10.50 14.99 -6.77
N THR A 74 9.76 15.47 -7.77
CA THR A 74 8.31 15.28 -7.82
C THR A 74 7.94 13.80 -7.85
N ILE A 75 8.63 12.98 -8.65
CA ILE A 75 8.39 11.53 -8.71
C ILE A 75 8.72 10.86 -7.37
N ILE A 76 9.86 11.22 -6.76
CA ILE A 76 10.32 10.60 -5.50
C ILE A 76 9.38 10.97 -4.35
N TYR A 77 9.09 12.25 -4.14
CA TYR A 77 8.31 12.71 -2.99
C TYR A 77 6.82 12.41 -3.13
N CYS A 78 6.22 12.63 -4.29
CA CYS A 78 4.81 12.27 -4.49
C CYS A 78 4.61 10.76 -4.55
N GLY A 79 5.55 10.01 -5.17
CA GLY A 79 5.52 8.56 -5.21
C GLY A 79 5.70 7.94 -3.81
N GLY A 80 6.65 8.47 -3.03
CA GLY A 80 6.84 8.09 -1.63
C GLY A 80 5.61 8.38 -0.78
N PHE A 81 5.01 9.57 -0.93
CA PHE A 81 3.78 9.94 -0.22
C PHE A 81 2.61 9.01 -0.58
N LEU A 82 2.45 8.64 -1.85
CA LEU A 82 1.44 7.65 -2.27
C LEU A 82 1.72 6.27 -1.66
N GLY A 83 2.99 5.89 -1.56
CA GLY A 83 3.43 4.70 -0.83
C GLY A 83 2.99 4.76 0.62
N ASP A 84 3.36 5.80 1.35
CA ASP A 84 3.00 5.97 2.76
C ASP A 84 1.48 5.98 2.97
N LEU A 85 0.73 6.73 2.14
CA LEU A 85 -0.73 6.78 2.15
C LEU A 85 -1.37 5.40 1.90
N ALA A 86 -0.74 4.55 1.10
CA ALA A 86 -1.23 3.21 0.83
C ALA A 86 -1.17 2.29 2.06
N SER A 87 -0.39 2.61 3.10
CA SER A 87 -0.40 1.87 4.37
C SER A 87 -1.71 2.03 5.18
N GLY A 88 -2.62 2.90 4.71
CA GLY A 88 -3.99 2.99 5.21
C GLY A 88 -4.06 3.57 6.61
N VAL A 89 -4.72 2.85 7.51
CA VAL A 89 -4.90 3.26 8.91
C VAL A 89 -3.58 3.54 9.61
N PHE A 90 -2.48 2.88 9.23
CA PHE A 90 -1.19 3.12 9.86
C PHE A 90 -0.67 4.54 9.57
N TYR A 91 -0.70 4.99 8.31
CA TYR A 91 -0.39 6.37 7.95
C TYR A 91 -1.32 7.38 8.63
N LEU A 92 -2.63 7.12 8.62
CA LEU A 92 -3.61 8.00 9.26
C LEU A 92 -3.36 8.15 10.76
N LEU A 93 -3.02 7.04 11.44
CA LEU A 93 -2.66 7.05 12.86
C LEU A 93 -1.37 7.83 13.11
N THR A 94 -0.34 7.67 12.28
CA THR A 94 0.91 8.44 12.46
C THR A 94 0.70 9.94 12.27
N VAL A 95 -0.12 10.33 11.30
CA VAL A 95 -0.49 11.74 11.12
C VAL A 95 -1.29 12.25 12.31
N TRP A 96 -2.27 11.48 12.78
CA TRP A 96 -3.10 11.85 13.93
C TRP A 96 -2.30 11.96 15.24
N LEU A 97 -1.30 11.11 15.43
CA LEU A 97 -0.39 11.12 16.59
C LEU A 97 0.73 12.16 16.45
N GLY A 98 0.80 12.91 15.35
CA GLY A 98 1.82 13.94 15.13
C GLY A 98 3.22 13.39 14.92
N TYR A 99 3.35 12.18 14.37
CA TYR A 99 4.65 11.61 14.03
C TYR A 99 5.29 12.44 12.90
N ALA A 100 6.29 13.22 13.27
CA ALA A 100 7.09 14.03 12.36
C ALA A 100 8.57 13.81 12.69
N GLN A 101 9.29 13.09 11.83
CA GLN A 101 10.74 12.95 11.94
C GLN A 101 11.42 13.91 10.96
N PRO A 102 12.48 14.61 11.40
CA PRO A 102 13.24 15.46 10.50
C PRO A 102 13.96 14.60 9.46
N ASP A 103 14.03 15.10 8.23
CA ASP A 103 14.80 14.48 7.16
C ASP A 103 16.30 14.66 7.42
N VAL A 104 16.88 13.67 8.10
CA VAL A 104 18.29 13.65 8.48
C VAL A 104 18.96 12.42 7.88
N ALA A 105 20.10 12.63 7.25
CA ALA A 105 20.89 11.54 6.69
C ALA A 105 21.36 10.59 7.79
N GLY A 106 21.18 9.30 7.56
CA GLY A 106 21.70 8.27 8.47
C GLY A 106 21.09 6.92 8.16
N PHE A 107 21.91 5.86 8.28
CA PHE A 107 21.50 4.51 7.92
C PHE A 107 20.16 4.09 8.53
N GLY A 108 19.94 4.33 9.83
CA GLY A 108 18.67 4.01 10.49
C GLY A 108 17.45 4.68 9.85
N HIS A 109 17.50 6.00 9.67
CA HIS A 109 16.40 6.80 9.13
C HIS A 109 16.13 6.42 7.66
N ASP A 110 17.17 6.26 6.85
CA ASP A 110 17.04 5.91 5.43
C ASP A 110 16.43 4.51 5.24
N TYR A 111 16.79 3.54 6.07
CA TYR A 111 16.15 2.22 6.07
C TYR A 111 14.72 2.31 6.63
N GLY A 112 14.49 3.10 7.67
CA GLY A 112 13.17 3.31 8.26
C GLY A 112 12.16 3.83 7.23
N THR A 113 12.52 4.87 6.48
CA THR A 113 11.69 5.44 5.41
C THR A 113 11.36 4.40 4.34
N LYS A 114 12.32 3.55 3.97
CA LYS A 114 12.09 2.46 3.00
C LYS A 114 11.14 1.40 3.54
N PHE A 115 11.21 1.08 4.84
CA PHE A 115 10.27 0.17 5.48
C PHE A 115 8.83 0.72 5.47
N LEU A 116 8.65 2.02 5.71
CA LEU A 116 7.34 2.69 5.67
C LEU A 116 6.72 2.60 4.26
N VAL A 117 7.48 2.99 3.23
CA VAL A 117 7.03 2.90 1.83
C VAL A 117 6.75 1.44 1.44
N THR A 118 7.61 0.50 1.86
CA THR A 118 7.42 -0.92 1.58
C THR A 118 6.13 -1.46 2.21
N ALA A 119 5.80 -1.05 3.44
CA ALA A 119 4.54 -1.43 4.08
C ALA A 119 3.34 -0.97 3.24
N GLY A 120 3.39 0.26 2.73
CA GLY A 120 2.37 0.79 1.83
C GLY A 120 2.25 0.02 0.52
N LEU A 121 3.37 -0.25 -0.16
CA LEU A 121 3.39 -1.04 -1.40
C LEU A 121 2.90 -2.48 -1.20
N LEU A 122 3.24 -3.11 -0.07
CA LEU A 122 2.70 -4.42 0.30
C LEU A 122 1.18 -4.36 0.46
N ASN A 123 0.64 -3.28 1.03
CA ASN A 123 -0.80 -3.10 1.13
C ASN A 123 -1.46 -2.87 -0.24
N VAL A 124 -0.77 -2.22 -1.18
CA VAL A 124 -1.24 -2.15 -2.58
C VAL A 124 -1.33 -3.54 -3.21
N LEU A 125 -0.32 -4.39 -3.01
CA LEU A 125 -0.38 -5.77 -3.49
C LEU A 125 -1.52 -6.56 -2.83
N ALA A 126 -1.78 -6.33 -1.53
CA ALA A 126 -2.92 -6.91 -0.83
C ALA A 126 -4.26 -6.45 -1.43
N MET A 127 -4.40 -5.16 -1.77
CA MET A 127 -5.60 -4.64 -2.43
C MET A 127 -5.81 -5.28 -3.80
N VAL A 128 -4.76 -5.44 -4.60
CA VAL A 128 -4.83 -6.11 -5.91
C VAL A 128 -5.23 -7.58 -5.75
N ASP A 129 -4.65 -8.29 -4.77
CA ASP A 129 -5.02 -9.67 -4.48
C ASP A 129 -6.49 -9.78 -4.04
N ALA A 130 -6.96 -8.86 -3.19
CA ALA A 130 -8.36 -8.81 -2.77
C ALA A 130 -9.30 -8.53 -3.97
N TYR A 131 -8.89 -7.66 -4.89
CA TYR A 131 -9.61 -7.41 -6.14
C TYR A 131 -9.70 -8.68 -6.99
N GLU A 132 -8.60 -9.41 -7.19
CA GLU A 132 -8.58 -10.63 -7.99
C GLU A 132 -9.49 -11.72 -7.41
N ILE A 133 -9.49 -11.86 -6.08
CA ILE A 133 -10.37 -12.81 -5.37
C ILE A 133 -11.84 -12.37 -5.51
N ALA A 134 -12.14 -11.09 -5.29
CA ALA A 134 -13.50 -10.58 -5.41
C ALA A 134 -14.03 -10.65 -6.86
N ALA A 135 -13.15 -10.47 -7.84
CA ALA A 135 -13.47 -10.59 -9.26
C ALA A 135 -13.60 -12.05 -9.74
N GLY A 136 -13.36 -13.04 -8.87
CA GLY A 136 -13.43 -14.46 -9.21
C GLY A 136 -12.29 -14.95 -10.11
N LYS A 137 -11.23 -14.14 -10.28
CA LYS A 137 -10.03 -14.50 -11.06
C LYS A 137 -9.07 -15.39 -10.26
N LYS A 138 -9.21 -15.40 -8.94
CA LYS A 138 -8.37 -16.12 -7.99
C LYS A 138 -9.21 -16.65 -6.83
N SER A 139 -8.74 -17.72 -6.19
CA SER A 139 -9.35 -18.34 -5.00
C SER A 139 -8.66 -17.86 -3.74
#